data_AF-A0A0B0I961-F1
#
_entry.id   AF-A0A0B0I961-F1
#
_cell.length_a   1.000
_cell.length_b   1.000
_cell.length_c   1.000
_cell.angle_alpha   90.00
_cell.angle_beta   90.00
_cell.angle_gamma   90.00
#
_symmetry.space_group_name_H-M   'P 1'
#
loop_
_entity.id
_entity.type
_entity.pdbx_description
1 polymer ?
#
loop_
_entity_poly.entity_id
_entity_poly.type
_entity_poly.pdbx_seq_one_letter_code
_entity_poly.pdbx_strand_id
1 'polypeptide(L)'
;MEMPFKQKLGIYIILLLIIFTLVIQETSLLILIIGMSFPLLTMSIGFRLFNIVKFPVRYRYIPLLFSMLVPIILFQIPITWVSVDFLYYLVVISGAGLLLLSRIRSVKKSIEVSSVLEPINLQVYFSQLLKITTLIICEELLFRAFYFSFFSNPGIFEVLIGGLLFTYYHYYNRFAISLFHFTDYIYHFLLGSFFGFCLIYFDNGIIPLILAHLIYNVTDYLTLTKRTISYYRWKGVKSFDENA
;
A
#
# COMPACT_ATOMS: atom_id res chain seq x y z
N MET A 1 -13.42 13.15 -17.64
CA MET A 1 -13.48 11.74 -17.19
C MET A 1 -14.26 11.65 -15.90
N GLU A 2 -15.33 10.85 -15.88
CA GLU A 2 -16.16 10.68 -14.67
C GLU A 2 -15.44 9.92 -13.55
N MET A 3 -15.90 10.14 -12.32
CA MET A 3 -15.41 9.45 -11.13
C MET A 3 -16.13 8.09 -11.05
N PRO A 4 -15.40 6.98 -10.85
CA PRO A 4 -16.00 5.67 -10.64
C PRO A 4 -17.06 5.68 -9.54
N PHE A 5 -18.15 4.93 -9.72
CA PHE A 5 -19.26 4.86 -8.77
C PHE A 5 -18.80 4.55 -7.34
N LYS A 6 -17.90 3.56 -7.17
CA LYS A 6 -17.36 3.19 -5.86
C LYS A 6 -16.63 4.34 -5.14
N GLN A 7 -15.98 5.24 -5.88
CA GLN A 7 -15.32 6.40 -5.30
C GLN A 7 -16.33 7.47 -4.89
N LYS A 8 -17.36 7.71 -5.73
CA LYS A 8 -18.48 8.59 -5.35
C LYS A 8 -19.13 8.08 -4.06
N LEU A 9 -19.46 6.78 -4.01
CA LEU A 9 -20.05 6.14 -2.83
C LEU A 9 -19.15 6.25 -1.60
N GLY A 10 -17.85 5.97 -1.73
CA GLY A 10 -16.92 6.09 -0.60
C GLY A 10 -16.78 7.50 -0.07
N ILE A 11 -16.79 8.53 -0.94
CA ILE A 11 -16.84 9.93 -0.49
C ILE A 11 -18.12 10.20 0.31
N TYR A 12 -19.29 9.75 -0.15
CA TYR A 12 -20.53 9.90 0.60
C TYR A 12 -20.45 9.21 1.97
N ILE A 13 -19.91 7.98 2.03
CA ILE A 13 -19.72 7.26 3.29
C ILE A 13 -18.79 8.04 4.23
N ILE A 14 -17.65 8.54 3.73
CA ILE A 14 -16.71 9.36 4.53
C ILE A 14 -17.42 10.60 5.09
N LEU A 15 -18.19 11.31 4.27
CA LEU A 15 -18.92 12.50 4.71
C LEU A 15 -19.97 12.17 5.78
N LEU A 16 -20.72 11.08 5.59
CA LEU A 16 -21.70 10.62 6.58
C LEU A 16 -21.03 10.24 7.89
N LEU A 17 -19.88 9.56 7.84
CA LEU A 17 -19.10 9.22 9.03
C LEU A 17 -18.60 10.46 9.76
N ILE A 18 -18.07 11.46 9.04
CA ILE A 18 -17.63 12.74 9.62
C ILE A 18 -18.81 13.44 10.31
N ILE A 19 -19.95 13.59 9.62
CA ILE A 19 -21.15 14.23 10.17
C ILE A 19 -21.62 13.47 11.42
N PHE A 20 -21.72 12.15 11.34
CA PHE A 20 -22.12 11.31 12.47
C PHE A 20 -21.19 11.51 13.67
N THR A 21 -19.87 11.51 13.46
CA THR A 21 -18.90 11.76 14.55
C THR A 21 -18.97 13.15 15.15
N LEU A 22 -19.27 14.17 14.35
CA LEU A 22 -19.51 15.52 14.85
C LEU A 22 -20.77 15.58 15.70
N VAL A 23 -21.82 14.84 15.33
CA VAL A 23 -23.08 14.77 16.10
C VAL A 23 -22.88 14.11 17.45
N ILE A 24 -22.12 13.01 17.52
CA ILE A 24 -21.83 12.31 18.79
C ILE A 24 -20.67 12.93 19.58
N GLN A 25 -20.00 13.95 19.03
CA GLN A 25 -18.89 14.68 19.66
C GLN A 25 -17.65 13.84 20.02
N GLU A 26 -17.47 12.69 19.36
CA GLU A 26 -16.33 11.79 19.56
C GLU A 26 -15.10 12.26 18.78
N THR A 27 -14.30 13.13 19.42
CA THR A 27 -13.16 13.80 18.77
C THR A 27 -12.09 12.80 18.30
N SER A 28 -11.77 11.78 19.08
CA SER A 28 -10.78 10.76 18.70
C SER A 28 -11.20 9.98 17.46
N LEU A 29 -12.48 9.61 17.38
CA LEU A 29 -13.03 8.90 16.23
C LEU A 29 -13.08 9.81 14.98
N LEU A 30 -13.41 11.09 15.15
CA LEU A 30 -13.37 12.08 14.08
C LEU A 30 -11.95 12.22 13.50
N ILE A 31 -10.93 12.33 14.36
CA ILE A 31 -9.52 12.39 13.93
C ILE A 31 -9.14 11.14 13.15
N LEU A 32 -9.50 9.96 13.67
CA LEU A 32 -9.24 8.69 13.00
C LEU A 32 -9.88 8.65 11.61
N ILE A 33 -11.17 8.98 11.49
CA ILE A 33 -11.90 9.00 10.21
C ILE A 33 -11.27 10.00 9.24
N ILE A 34 -10.98 11.22 9.71
CA ILE A 34 -10.33 12.24 8.89
C ILE A 34 -8.99 11.70 8.39
N GLY A 35 -8.12 11.22 9.28
CA GLY A 35 -6.80 10.71 8.92
C GLY A 35 -6.84 9.57 7.91
N MET A 36 -7.71 8.58 8.12
CA MET A 36 -7.88 7.45 7.21
C MET A 36 -8.51 7.85 5.87
N SER A 37 -9.27 8.95 5.83
CA SER A 37 -9.91 9.45 4.61
C SER A 37 -8.98 10.21 3.67
N PHE A 38 -7.90 10.85 4.17
CA PHE A 38 -6.95 11.64 3.37
C PHE A 38 -6.44 10.92 2.11
N PRO A 39 -5.91 9.68 2.18
CA PRO A 39 -5.47 8.98 0.99
C PRO A 39 -6.62 8.60 0.06
N LEU A 40 -7.80 8.26 0.59
CA LEU A 40 -8.96 7.92 -0.22
C LEU A 40 -9.46 9.15 -1.01
N LEU A 41 -9.53 10.31 -0.36
CA LEU A 41 -9.87 11.58 -1.01
C LEU A 41 -8.83 11.93 -2.08
N THR A 42 -7.54 11.74 -1.79
CA THR A 42 -6.45 11.96 -2.75
C THR A 42 -6.56 11.03 -3.96
N MET A 43 -6.89 9.75 -3.78
CA MET A 43 -7.13 8.81 -4.89
C MET A 43 -8.37 9.15 -5.71
N SER A 44 -9.38 9.77 -5.10
CA SER A 44 -10.65 10.12 -5.78
C SER A 44 -10.54 11.39 -6.59
N ILE A 45 -9.99 12.43 -5.97
CA ILE A 45 -9.98 13.80 -6.47
C ILE A 45 -8.65 14.11 -7.16
N GLY A 46 -7.54 13.58 -6.64
CA GLY A 46 -6.18 13.89 -7.09
C GLY A 46 -5.99 13.70 -8.59
N PHE A 47 -6.45 12.58 -9.17
CA PHE A 47 -6.32 12.36 -10.61
C PHE A 47 -6.98 13.46 -11.47
N ARG A 48 -8.16 13.96 -11.04
CA ARG A 48 -8.85 15.05 -11.75
C ARG A 48 -8.06 16.34 -11.65
N LEU A 49 -7.62 16.68 -10.44
CA LEU A 49 -6.78 17.86 -10.20
C LEU A 49 -5.48 17.79 -11.02
N PHE A 50 -4.80 16.66 -11.01
CA PHE A 50 -3.57 16.43 -11.77
C PHE A 50 -3.75 16.58 -13.27
N ASN A 51 -4.91 16.19 -13.82
CA ASN A 51 -5.18 16.41 -15.24
C ASN A 51 -5.48 17.88 -15.56
N ILE A 52 -6.20 18.58 -14.68
CA ILE A 52 -6.51 20.02 -14.86
C ILE A 52 -5.22 20.84 -14.86
N VAL A 53 -4.32 20.59 -13.91
CA VAL A 53 -3.04 21.33 -13.78
C VAL A 53 -1.92 20.74 -14.65
N LYS A 54 -2.22 19.75 -15.50
CA LYS A 54 -1.24 19.04 -16.35
C LYS A 54 -0.03 18.48 -15.56
N PHE A 55 -0.28 17.99 -14.36
CA PHE A 55 0.76 17.44 -13.48
C PHE A 55 1.41 16.18 -14.11
N PRO A 56 2.76 16.10 -14.14
CA PRO A 56 3.46 14.99 -14.79
C PRO A 56 3.09 13.63 -14.19
N VAL A 57 2.75 12.67 -15.05
CA VAL A 57 2.30 11.33 -14.64
C VAL A 57 3.29 10.64 -13.69
N ARG A 58 4.59 10.80 -13.96
CA ARG A 58 5.67 10.21 -13.14
C ARG A 58 5.66 10.64 -11.67
N TYR A 59 5.05 11.78 -11.34
CA TYR A 59 5.03 12.32 -9.97
C TYR A 59 3.66 12.19 -9.29
N ARG A 60 2.64 11.65 -9.96
CA ARG A 60 1.26 11.60 -9.43
C ARG A 60 1.10 10.76 -8.16
N TYR A 61 2.10 9.93 -7.81
CA TYR A 61 2.11 9.16 -6.57
C TYR A 61 2.56 9.99 -5.35
N ILE A 62 3.26 11.10 -5.54
CA ILE A 62 3.82 11.92 -4.45
C ILE A 62 2.70 12.48 -3.55
N PRO A 63 1.62 13.10 -4.07
CA PRO A 63 0.55 13.58 -3.20
C PRO A 63 -0.14 12.45 -2.42
N LEU A 64 -0.21 11.24 -3.00
CA LEU A 64 -0.73 10.08 -2.29
C LEU A 64 0.18 9.70 -1.12
N LEU A 65 1.50 9.67 -1.30
CA LEU A 65 2.45 9.45 -0.20
C LEU A 65 2.26 10.49 0.91
N PHE A 66 2.25 11.78 0.54
CA PHE A 66 2.02 12.85 1.50
C PHE A 66 0.70 12.67 2.24
N SER A 67 -0.38 12.33 1.55
CA SER A 67 -1.69 12.14 2.19
C SER A 67 -1.73 11.01 3.23
N MET A 68 -0.85 10.01 3.13
CA MET A 68 -0.71 8.95 4.14
C MET A 68 0.13 9.39 5.35
N LEU A 69 1.07 10.33 5.15
CA LEU A 69 1.93 10.86 6.22
C LEU A 69 1.31 12.05 6.95
N VAL A 70 0.45 12.82 6.29
CA VAL A 70 -0.20 14.01 6.85
C VAL A 70 -0.89 13.74 8.19
N PRO A 71 -1.67 12.66 8.38
CA PRO A 71 -2.31 12.39 9.67
C PRO A 71 -1.29 12.21 10.80
N ILE A 72 -0.20 11.50 10.54
CA ILE A 72 0.87 11.28 11.54
C ILE A 72 1.50 12.61 11.95
N ILE A 73 1.80 13.47 10.97
CA ILE A 73 2.47 14.76 11.21
C ILE A 73 1.52 15.72 11.94
N LEU A 74 0.27 15.84 11.48
CA LEU A 74 -0.71 16.77 12.04
C LEU A 74 -1.11 16.41 13.48
N PHE A 75 -1.25 15.11 13.76
CA PHE A 75 -1.68 14.63 15.06
C PHE A 75 -0.51 14.18 15.96
N GLN A 76 0.73 14.43 15.53
CA GLN A 76 1.97 14.16 16.28
C GLN A 76 2.04 12.72 16.81
N ILE A 77 1.65 11.74 15.98
CA ILE A 77 1.61 10.34 16.40
C ILE A 77 3.04 9.86 16.71
N PRO A 78 3.31 9.36 17.93
CA PRO A 78 4.62 8.81 18.26
C PRO A 78 4.84 7.51 17.47
N ILE A 79 6.02 7.37 16.87
CA ILE A 79 6.39 6.19 16.09
C ILE A 79 7.54 5.47 16.79
N THR A 80 7.29 4.22 17.17
CA THR A 80 8.34 3.28 17.56
C THR A 80 8.88 2.60 16.30
N TRP A 81 10.07 3.02 15.87
CA TRP A 81 10.65 2.52 14.61
C TRP A 81 11.15 1.09 14.72
N VAL A 82 11.93 0.80 15.76
CA VAL A 82 12.65 -0.47 15.94
C VAL A 82 12.08 -1.19 17.15
N SER A 83 11.96 -2.51 17.06
CA SER A 83 11.75 -3.38 18.22
C SER A 83 13.07 -4.06 18.57
N VAL A 84 13.26 -4.34 19.86
CA VAL A 84 14.40 -5.13 20.35
C VAL A 84 14.10 -6.63 20.39
N ASP A 85 12.83 -7.02 20.21
CA ASP A 85 12.38 -8.40 20.25
C ASP A 85 12.66 -9.11 18.92
N PHE A 86 13.67 -9.99 18.91
CA PHE A 86 14.01 -10.80 17.75
C PHE A 86 12.88 -11.76 17.33
N LEU A 87 12.08 -12.27 18.29
CA LEU A 87 10.97 -13.17 17.99
C LEU A 87 9.92 -12.47 17.13
N TYR A 88 9.68 -11.19 17.37
CA TYR A 88 8.78 -10.37 16.57
C TYR A 88 9.22 -10.31 15.10
N TYR A 89 10.50 -10.03 14.83
CA TYR A 89 11.05 -10.05 13.46
C TYR A 89 10.84 -11.41 12.80
N LEU A 90 11.16 -12.50 13.50
CA LEU A 90 11.03 -13.85 12.99
C LEU A 90 9.58 -14.18 12.62
N VAL A 91 8.64 -13.91 13.53
CA VAL A 91 7.22 -14.23 13.35
C VAL A 91 6.63 -13.43 12.20
N VAL A 92 6.82 -12.11 12.16
CA VAL A 92 6.23 -11.27 11.12
C VAL A 92 6.79 -11.60 9.74
N ILE A 93 8.11 -11.74 9.61
CA ILE A 93 8.76 -12.08 8.34
C ILE A 93 8.32 -13.47 7.86
N SER A 94 8.30 -14.46 8.77
CA SER A 94 7.88 -15.82 8.42
C SER A 94 6.41 -15.87 8.02
N GLY A 95 5.53 -15.17 8.72
CA GLY A 95 4.11 -15.11 8.40
C GLY A 95 3.84 -14.45 7.04
N ALA A 96 4.51 -13.34 6.74
CA ALA A 96 4.44 -12.72 5.41
C ALA A 96 4.99 -13.64 4.31
N GLY A 97 6.09 -14.34 4.58
CA GLY A 97 6.65 -15.36 3.69
C GLY A 97 5.69 -16.52 3.43
N LEU A 98 5.02 -17.05 4.46
CA LEU A 98 4.01 -18.10 4.32
C LEU A 98 2.79 -17.63 3.52
N LEU A 99 2.30 -16.41 3.75
CA LEU A 99 1.24 -15.82 2.94
C LEU A 99 1.65 -15.71 1.48
N LEU A 100 2.87 -15.24 1.19
CA LEU A 100 3.42 -15.19 -0.16
C LEU A 100 3.53 -16.59 -0.80
N LEU A 101 4.05 -17.58 -0.08
CA LEU A 101 4.19 -18.95 -0.57
C LEU A 101 2.83 -19.59 -0.86
N SER A 102 1.81 -19.30 -0.07
CA SER A 102 0.46 -19.83 -0.32
C SER A 102 -0.13 -19.35 -1.66
N ARG A 103 0.33 -18.19 -2.17
CA ARG A 103 -0.06 -17.64 -3.48
C ARG A 103 1.00 -17.81 -4.57
N ILE A 104 1.98 -18.69 -4.39
CA ILE A 104 3.14 -18.81 -5.30
C ILE A 104 2.76 -19.09 -6.75
N ARG A 105 1.67 -19.85 -6.99
CA ARG A 105 1.18 -20.13 -8.35
C ARG A 105 0.72 -18.85 -9.05
N SER A 106 -0.02 -17.99 -8.34
CA SER A 106 -0.45 -16.69 -8.84
C SER A 106 0.74 -15.76 -9.08
N VAL A 107 1.73 -15.79 -8.19
CA VAL A 107 2.97 -15.00 -8.30
C VAL A 107 3.75 -15.39 -9.55
N LYS A 108 3.98 -16.69 -9.77
CA LYS A 108 4.66 -17.21 -10.96
C LYS A 108 3.96 -16.76 -12.25
N LYS A 109 2.64 -16.91 -12.31
CA LYS A 109 1.83 -16.48 -13.45
C LYS A 109 1.97 -14.96 -13.71
N SER A 110 1.94 -14.14 -12.67
CA SER A 110 2.15 -12.68 -12.80
C SER A 110 3.52 -12.34 -13.39
N ILE A 111 4.58 -12.98 -12.90
CA ILE A 111 5.96 -12.79 -13.39
C ILE A 111 6.13 -13.32 -14.83
N GLU A 112 5.41 -14.36 -15.22
CA GLU A 112 5.40 -14.85 -16.60
C GLU A 112 4.74 -13.83 -17.53
N VAL A 113 3.53 -13.39 -17.20
CA VAL A 113 2.79 -12.38 -17.99
C VAL A 113 3.59 -11.08 -18.12
N SER A 114 4.31 -10.69 -17.08
CA SER A 114 5.10 -9.46 -17.11
C SER A 114 6.26 -9.47 -18.11
N SER A 115 6.68 -10.65 -18.59
CA SER A 115 7.68 -10.75 -19.67
C SER A 115 7.17 -10.30 -21.03
N VAL A 116 5.84 -10.24 -21.21
CA VAL A 116 5.18 -9.77 -22.42
C VAL A 116 4.97 -8.24 -22.38
N LEU A 117 5.13 -7.61 -21.21
CA LEU A 117 5.02 -6.17 -21.06
C LEU A 117 6.24 -5.44 -21.64
N GLU A 118 6.05 -4.16 -21.95
CA GLU A 118 7.11 -3.30 -22.47
C GLU A 118 8.37 -3.36 -21.56
N PRO A 119 9.56 -3.61 -22.13
CA PRO A 119 10.81 -3.57 -21.39
C PRO A 119 11.07 -2.16 -20.82
N ILE A 120 11.76 -2.09 -19.67
CA ILE A 120 12.04 -0.80 -19.01
C ILE A 120 13.54 -0.58 -18.87
N ASN A 121 13.98 0.67 -19.01
CA ASN A 121 15.37 1.04 -18.75
C ASN A 121 15.64 1.16 -17.25
N LEU A 122 16.92 1.27 -16.89
CA LEU A 122 17.37 1.32 -15.50
C LEU A 122 16.83 2.53 -14.71
N GLN A 123 16.67 3.68 -15.37
CA GLN A 123 16.13 4.89 -14.73
C GLN A 123 14.67 4.67 -14.30
N VAL A 124 13.85 4.09 -15.18
CA VAL A 124 12.45 3.76 -14.88
C VAL A 124 12.38 2.67 -13.81
N TYR A 125 13.26 1.67 -13.87
CA TYR A 125 13.37 0.63 -12.86
C TYR A 125 13.58 1.21 -11.45
N PHE A 126 14.61 2.05 -11.26
CA PHE A 126 14.88 2.67 -9.96
C PHE A 126 13.74 3.58 -9.48
N SER A 127 13.13 4.34 -10.40
CA SER A 127 11.99 5.21 -10.05
C SER A 127 10.78 4.40 -9.57
N GLN A 128 10.47 3.26 -10.21
CA GLN A 128 9.38 2.38 -9.78
C GLN A 128 9.72 1.65 -8.48
N LEU A 129 10.97 1.20 -8.31
CA LEU A 129 11.46 0.59 -7.07
C LEU A 129 11.26 1.52 -5.87
N LEU A 130 11.71 2.77 -6.01
CA LEU A 130 11.57 3.80 -4.97
C LEU A 130 10.09 4.08 -4.68
N LYS A 131 9.26 4.19 -5.71
CA LYS A 131 7.82 4.39 -5.57
C LYS A 131 7.15 3.26 -4.78
N ILE A 132 7.40 2.00 -5.14
CA ILE A 132 6.79 0.84 -4.44
C ILE A 132 7.26 0.80 -2.98
N THR A 133 8.56 0.94 -2.76
CA THR A 133 9.15 0.91 -1.41
C THR A 133 8.57 2.01 -0.51
N THR A 134 8.50 3.24 -1.03
CA THR A 134 7.97 4.38 -0.26
C THR A 134 6.46 4.28 -0.01
N LEU A 135 5.68 3.73 -0.96
CA LEU A 135 4.26 3.44 -0.75
C LEU A 135 4.07 2.44 0.39
N ILE A 136 4.81 1.32 0.39
CA ILE A 136 4.74 0.30 1.44
C ILE A 136 5.07 0.90 2.82
N ILE A 137 6.13 1.71 2.91
CA ILE A 137 6.48 2.39 4.16
C ILE A 137 5.33 3.29 4.63
N CYS A 138 4.75 4.11 3.74
CA CYS A 138 3.67 5.01 4.09
C CYS A 138 2.37 4.26 4.45
N GLU A 139 2.10 3.12 3.84
CA GLU A 139 0.97 2.25 4.19
C GLU A 139 1.15 1.68 5.60
N GLU A 140 2.33 1.18 5.96
CA GLU A 140 2.58 0.72 7.33
C GLU A 140 2.49 1.86 8.34
N LEU A 141 3.01 3.04 8.01
CA LEU A 141 2.86 4.22 8.86
C LEU A 141 1.39 4.60 9.07
N LEU A 142 0.56 4.62 8.02
CA LEU A 142 -0.86 4.98 8.15
C LEU A 142 -1.67 3.91 8.91
N PHE A 143 -1.52 2.64 8.53
CA PHE A 143 -2.39 1.58 9.05
C PHE A 143 -1.88 0.99 10.38
N ARG A 144 -0.57 1.07 10.67
CA ARG A 144 0.03 0.43 11.86
C ARG A 144 0.40 1.48 12.88
N ALA A 145 1.11 2.54 12.49
CA ALA A 145 1.44 3.61 13.43
C ALA A 145 0.23 4.51 13.72
N PHE A 146 -0.39 5.11 12.69
CA PHE A 146 -1.51 6.03 12.89
C PHE A 146 -2.76 5.32 13.42
N TYR A 147 -3.34 4.37 12.68
CA TYR A 147 -4.61 3.74 13.08
C TYR A 147 -4.57 3.10 14.48
N PHE A 148 -3.55 2.30 14.81
CA PHE A 148 -3.50 1.64 16.13
C PHE A 148 -3.18 2.57 17.30
N SER A 149 -2.57 3.75 17.05
CA SER A 149 -2.30 4.73 18.12
C SER A 149 -3.54 5.31 18.78
N PHE A 150 -4.72 5.19 18.16
CA PHE A 150 -6.00 5.68 18.70
C PHE A 150 -6.65 4.73 19.70
N PHE A 151 -6.10 3.53 19.88
CA PHE A 151 -6.63 2.53 20.80
C PHE A 151 -5.64 2.31 21.93
N SER A 152 -6.08 2.54 23.18
CA SER A 152 -5.22 2.31 24.35
C SER A 152 -4.99 0.83 24.62
N ASN A 153 -5.98 -0.01 24.30
CA ASN A 153 -5.94 -1.46 24.43
C ASN A 153 -6.61 -2.10 23.20
N PRO A 154 -5.95 -2.05 22.02
CA PRO A 154 -6.50 -2.67 20.82
C PRO A 154 -6.71 -4.17 21.06
N GLY A 155 -7.91 -4.66 20.76
CA GLY A 155 -8.26 -6.07 20.80
C GLY A 155 -8.38 -6.67 19.41
N ILE A 156 -8.95 -7.87 19.35
CA ILE A 156 -9.15 -8.58 18.09
C ILE A 156 -10.10 -7.83 17.14
N PHE A 157 -11.06 -7.07 17.66
CA PHE A 157 -12.00 -6.32 16.82
C PHE A 157 -11.29 -5.20 16.05
N GLU A 158 -10.40 -4.45 16.70
CA GLU A 158 -9.62 -3.39 16.07
C GLU A 158 -8.67 -3.94 15.00
N VAL A 159 -8.13 -5.15 15.20
CA VAL A 159 -7.33 -5.87 14.19
C VAL A 159 -8.16 -6.17 12.95
N LEU A 160 -9.35 -6.74 13.14
CA LEU A 160 -10.23 -7.11 12.02
C LEU A 160 -10.69 -5.87 11.26
N ILE A 161 -11.05 -4.78 11.97
CA ILE A 161 -11.41 -3.51 11.34
C ILE A 161 -10.20 -2.93 10.59
N GLY A 162 -9.01 -2.95 11.17
CA GLY A 162 -7.78 -2.51 10.51
C GLY A 162 -7.50 -3.29 9.22
N GLY A 163 -7.68 -4.61 9.24
CA GLY A 163 -7.59 -5.47 8.06
C GLY A 163 -8.62 -5.13 6.99
N LEU A 164 -9.87 -4.85 7.39
CA LEU A 164 -10.93 -4.41 6.46
C LEU A 164 -10.63 -3.05 5.86
N LEU A 165 -10.15 -2.08 6.64
CA LEU A 165 -9.76 -0.76 6.16
C LEU A 165 -8.59 -0.84 5.17
N PHE A 166 -7.58 -1.66 5.47
CA PHE A 166 -6.46 -1.91 4.57
C PHE A 166 -6.95 -2.52 3.25
N THR A 167 -7.81 -3.53 3.32
CA THR A 167 -8.43 -4.16 2.13
C THR A 167 -9.26 -3.16 1.34
N TYR A 168 -10.07 -2.35 2.02
CA TYR A 168 -10.91 -1.34 1.41
C TYR A 168 -10.07 -0.27 0.71
N TYR A 169 -8.95 0.16 1.29
CA TYR A 169 -8.01 1.07 0.65
C TYR A 169 -7.49 0.53 -0.69
N HIS A 170 -7.09 -0.76 -0.75
CA HIS A 170 -6.67 -1.39 -2.00
C HIS A 170 -7.82 -1.57 -3.00
N TYR A 171 -9.03 -1.90 -2.52
CA TYR A 171 -10.22 -1.93 -3.36
C TYR A 171 -10.55 -0.53 -3.91
N TYR A 172 -10.39 0.51 -3.10
CA TYR A 172 -10.73 1.89 -3.45
C TYR A 172 -9.76 2.47 -4.48
N ASN A 173 -8.51 2.02 -4.45
CA ASN A 173 -7.48 2.45 -5.37
C ASN A 173 -7.92 2.27 -6.84
N ARG A 174 -8.00 3.37 -7.56
CA ARG A 174 -8.48 3.40 -8.95
C ARG A 174 -7.52 2.72 -9.91
N PHE A 175 -6.22 2.76 -9.61
CA PHE A 175 -5.17 2.20 -10.47
C PHE A 175 -5.15 0.66 -10.45
N ALA A 176 -5.93 0.06 -9.55
CA ALA A 176 -5.98 -1.37 -9.25
C ALA A 176 -7.10 -2.12 -10.00
N ILE A 177 -8.10 -1.42 -10.58
CA ILE A 177 -9.41 -2.00 -10.96
C ILE A 177 -9.34 -3.16 -11.97
N SER A 178 -8.39 -3.14 -12.90
CA SER A 178 -8.26 -4.20 -13.92
C SER A 178 -7.26 -5.29 -13.54
N LEU A 179 -6.64 -5.20 -12.36
CA LEU A 179 -5.47 -6.00 -12.00
C LEU A 179 -5.71 -6.98 -10.86
N PHE A 180 -6.66 -6.72 -9.97
CA PHE A 180 -6.87 -7.55 -8.78
C PHE A 180 -8.10 -8.44 -8.89
N HIS A 181 -7.89 -9.71 -8.53
CA HIS A 181 -8.95 -10.68 -8.33
C HIS A 181 -9.48 -10.61 -6.91
N PHE A 182 -10.68 -11.15 -6.67
CA PHE A 182 -11.27 -11.21 -5.32
C PHE A 182 -10.34 -11.87 -4.29
N THR A 183 -9.60 -12.89 -4.71
CA THR A 183 -8.59 -13.57 -3.90
C THR A 183 -7.50 -12.63 -3.41
N ASP A 184 -7.12 -11.61 -4.18
CA ASP A 184 -6.14 -10.63 -3.74
C ASP A 184 -6.66 -9.84 -2.54
N TYR A 185 -7.94 -9.46 -2.52
CA TYR A 185 -8.53 -8.75 -1.38
C TYR A 185 -8.56 -9.61 -0.11
N ILE A 186 -8.80 -10.93 -0.22
CA ILE A 186 -8.66 -11.86 0.90
C ILE A 186 -7.23 -11.80 1.45
N TYR A 187 -6.23 -11.82 0.57
CA TYR A 187 -4.83 -11.76 1.01
C TYR A 187 -4.45 -10.42 1.62
N HIS A 188 -4.97 -9.30 1.12
CA HIS A 188 -4.77 -8.00 1.77
C HIS A 188 -5.41 -8.00 3.17
N PHE A 189 -6.61 -8.56 3.33
CA PHE A 189 -7.26 -8.69 4.61
C PHE A 189 -6.47 -9.54 5.60
N LEU A 190 -5.97 -10.70 5.16
CA LEU A 190 -5.15 -11.59 5.97
C LEU A 190 -3.82 -10.93 6.37
N LEU A 191 -3.13 -10.27 5.44
CA LEU A 191 -1.89 -9.55 5.73
C LEU A 191 -2.14 -8.39 6.71
N GLY A 192 -3.20 -7.61 6.48
CA GLY A 192 -3.65 -6.52 7.33
C GLY A 192 -3.89 -6.97 8.76
N SER A 193 -4.71 -8.01 8.92
CA SER A 193 -5.07 -8.58 10.21
C SER A 193 -3.87 -9.24 10.89
N PHE A 194 -3.01 -9.95 10.15
CA PHE A 194 -1.82 -10.57 10.70
C PHE A 194 -0.83 -9.52 11.25
N PHE A 195 -0.58 -8.44 10.51
CA PHE A 195 0.27 -7.35 11.00
C PHE A 195 -0.34 -6.63 12.19
N GLY A 196 -1.65 -6.36 12.18
CA GLY A 196 -2.34 -5.80 13.33
C GLY A 196 -2.24 -6.71 14.57
N PHE A 197 -2.41 -8.01 14.39
CA PHE A 197 -2.22 -9.00 15.46
C PHE A 197 -0.80 -8.95 16.00
N CYS A 198 0.22 -9.03 15.14
CA CYS A 198 1.61 -8.99 15.60
C CYS A 198 1.95 -7.68 16.32
N LEU A 199 1.39 -6.54 15.89
CA LEU A 199 1.59 -5.26 16.57
C LEU A 199 1.04 -5.27 18.01
N ILE A 200 -0.09 -5.95 18.26
CA ILE A 200 -0.70 -6.02 19.61
C ILE A 200 0.06 -6.96 20.55
N TYR A 201 0.56 -8.08 20.04
CA TYR A 201 1.14 -9.14 20.86
C TYR A 201 2.67 -9.04 21.04
N PHE A 202 3.33 -8.22 20.22
CA PHE A 202 4.76 -7.95 20.31
C PHE A 202 5.00 -6.46 20.54
N ASP A 203 6.26 -6.04 20.54
CA ASP A 203 6.62 -4.62 20.55
C ASP A 203 6.01 -3.88 19.35
N ASN A 204 5.56 -2.64 19.57
CA ASN A 204 4.98 -1.75 18.55
C ASN A 204 5.99 -1.24 17.49
N GLY A 205 7.08 -1.95 17.24
CA GLY A 205 8.08 -1.59 16.24
C GLY A 205 7.53 -1.71 14.81
N ILE A 206 7.67 -0.65 14.01
CA ILE A 206 7.13 -0.61 12.64
C ILE A 206 8.07 -1.24 11.61
N ILE A 207 9.40 -1.22 11.82
CA ILE A 207 10.38 -1.78 10.87
C ILE A 207 10.14 -3.27 10.54
N PRO A 208 9.89 -4.17 11.50
CA PRO A 208 9.57 -5.57 11.19
C PRO A 208 8.40 -5.72 10.21
N LEU A 209 7.35 -4.91 10.38
CA LEU A 209 6.16 -4.90 9.54
C LEU A 209 6.49 -4.37 8.14
N ILE A 210 7.27 -3.29 8.02
CA ILE A 210 7.75 -2.78 6.74
C ILE A 210 8.55 -3.85 5.99
N LEU A 211 9.52 -4.49 6.65
CA LEU A 211 10.35 -5.53 6.01
C LEU A 211 9.51 -6.72 5.54
N ALA A 212 8.59 -7.18 6.38
CA ALA A 212 7.68 -8.25 6.03
C ALA A 212 6.74 -7.86 4.88
N HIS A 213 6.25 -6.62 4.84
CA HIS A 213 5.41 -6.12 3.75
C HIS A 213 6.21 -6.02 2.43
N LEU A 214 7.48 -5.59 2.49
CA LEU A 214 8.38 -5.61 1.34
C LEU A 214 8.61 -7.02 0.81
N ILE A 215 8.83 -8.00 1.71
CA ILE A 215 8.97 -9.42 1.36
C ILE A 215 7.69 -9.93 0.70
N TYR A 216 6.52 -9.63 1.28
CA TYR A 216 5.24 -10.03 0.71
C TYR A 216 5.03 -9.46 -0.71
N ASN A 217 5.51 -8.24 -0.96
CA ASN A 217 5.44 -7.59 -2.28
C ASN A 217 6.61 -7.94 -3.22
N VAL A 218 7.47 -8.92 -2.90
CA VAL A 218 8.64 -9.28 -3.72
C VAL A 218 8.30 -9.55 -5.20
N THR A 219 7.06 -9.99 -5.48
CA THR A 219 6.54 -10.19 -6.83
C THR A 219 6.66 -8.97 -7.73
N ASP A 220 6.41 -7.76 -7.20
CA ASP A 220 6.50 -6.52 -7.96
C ASP A 220 7.96 -6.21 -8.30
N TYR A 221 8.86 -6.42 -7.35
CA TYR A 221 10.31 -6.26 -7.52
C TYR A 221 10.87 -7.23 -8.58
N LEU A 222 10.47 -8.50 -8.52
CA LEU A 222 10.86 -9.51 -9.51
C LEU A 222 10.31 -9.17 -10.90
N THR A 223 9.08 -8.68 -10.97
CA THR A 223 8.46 -8.22 -12.23
C THR A 223 9.24 -7.06 -12.85
N LEU A 224 9.60 -6.05 -12.06
CA LEU A 224 10.44 -4.94 -12.53
C LEU A 224 11.81 -5.42 -13.00
N THR A 225 12.46 -6.28 -12.21
CA THR A 225 13.78 -6.85 -12.55
C THR A 225 13.73 -7.59 -13.88
N LYS A 226 12.72 -8.45 -14.09
CA LYS A 226 12.56 -9.22 -15.33
C LYS A 226 12.38 -8.32 -16.55
N ARG A 227 11.55 -7.27 -16.44
CA ARG A 227 11.34 -6.28 -17.53
C ARG A 227 12.62 -5.51 -17.86
N THR A 228 13.44 -5.19 -16.85
CA THR A 228 14.76 -4.55 -17.07
C THR A 228 15.72 -5.49 -17.78
N ILE A 229 15.79 -6.77 -17.38
CA ILE A 229 16.66 -7.76 -18.06
C ILE A 229 16.26 -7.89 -19.53
N SER A 230 14.97 -7.97 -19.84
CA SER A 230 14.48 -8.02 -21.23
C SER A 230 14.92 -6.80 -22.06
N TYR A 231 14.93 -5.60 -21.46
CA TYR A 231 15.37 -4.37 -22.13
C TYR A 231 16.82 -4.46 -22.59
N TYR A 232 17.71 -4.93 -21.71
CA TYR A 232 19.13 -5.06 -22.03
C TYR A 232 19.44 -6.21 -22.99
N ARG A 233 18.69 -7.31 -22.92
CA ARG A 233 18.79 -8.38 -23.94
C ARG A 233 18.41 -7.86 -25.32
N TRP A 234 17.29 -7.14 -25.43
CA TRP A 234 16.84 -6.58 -26.71
C TRP A 234 17.81 -5.54 -27.26
N LYS A 235 18.32 -4.63 -26.40
CA LYS A 235 19.32 -3.63 -26.83
C LYS A 235 20.64 -4.29 -27.27
N GLY A 236 21.06 -5.34 -26.59
CA GLY A 236 22.26 -6.12 -26.95
C GLY A 236 22.15 -6.82 -28.31
N VAL A 237 20.95 -7.35 -28.63
CA VAL A 237 20.68 -7.94 -29.96
C VAL A 237 20.74 -6.88 -31.06
N LYS A 238 20.14 -5.71 -30.85
CA LYS A 238 20.22 -4.61 -31.83
C LYS A 238 21.64 -4.12 -32.10
N SER A 239 22.47 -4.01 -31.05
CA SER A 239 23.88 -3.65 -31.23
C SER A 239 24.71 -4.72 -31.94
N PHE A 240 24.22 -5.96 -32.01
CA PHE A 240 24.87 -7.04 -32.77
C PHE A 240 24.48 -6.98 -34.25
N ASP A 241 23.19 -6.77 -34.55
CA ASP A 241 22.68 -6.68 -35.93
C ASP A 241 23.12 -5.41 -36.67
N GLU A 242 23.39 -4.29 -35.96
CA GLU A 242 23.91 -3.06 -36.59
C GLU A 242 25.41 -3.13 -36.92
N ASN A 243 26.12 -4.14 -36.43
CA ASN A 243 27.56 -4.37 -36.66
C ASN A 243 27.86 -5.64 -37.46
N ALA A 244 26.83 -6.37 -37.92
CA ALA A 244 26.92 -7.55 -38.77
C ALA A 244 26.56 -7.21 -40.22
#